data_AF-A0A4X1SH56-F1
#
_entry.id   AF-A0A4X1SH56-F1
#
_cell.length_a   1.000
_cell.length_b   1.000
_cell.length_c   1.000
_cell.angle_alpha   90.00
_cell.angle_beta   90.00
_cell.angle_gamma   90.00
#
_symmetry.space_group_name_H-M   'P 1'
#
loop_
_entity.id
_entity.type
_entity.pdbx_description
1 polymer ?
#
loop_
_entity_poly.entity_id
_entity_poly.type
_entity_poly.pdbx_seq_one_letter_code
_entity_poly.pdbx_strand_id
1 'polypeptide(L)'
;MCASVKYNIRGPALIPRMKTKHRIYYFWPHSIESSSDWSVEKRSVRDVPVVRLPADSPVPERGDLSCRMHTCFDVYRCGFNPKNKIKVYIYSSTISREYNELLTAISDSDYYTDDITRACLFVPSIDVLNQHTLRVKETAQALAQLSRWDRGTNHLLFNMLPGGPPDYNTALDVPRDRALLAGGGFSTWTYRQGYDVSIPVYSPLSAEVDLPEKGPGPRRFFLLSSQVALHPEYREELDALQARHGEAVLVLDKCTNLSEGVPAARKRCHKHQVFDYPQVLQEATFCVVLRGARLGQAVLSDVLRAGCVPVVIADSYVLPFSEVLDWKRASVVVPEEKMSDVYSILQSIPRRQMEEMQRQARWFWEAYFQSIKAIALATLQIINDRIYPYAAISYEEWNDPPSVKWGSVSNPLFLPLIPPQSQGFTAIVLTYDRVESLFRVITEVSKVPSLSKLLVVWNNQNKNPPEDSLWPKIRVPLKVVRTAENKLSNRFFPYDEIETEAVLAIDDDIIMLTSDELQFGYEVGGFPQSCCLSEEERPGEPSSPRPAVCSRCCRRNGFSSHRLCTRTLFLSIYWGVTDIS
;
A
#
# COMPACT_ATOMS: atom_id res chain seq x y z
N MET A 1 7.24 -42.27 -43.37
CA MET A 1 6.49 -43.39 -42.79
C MET A 1 5.80 -42.90 -41.54
N CYS A 2 4.49 -43.13 -41.47
CA CYS A 2 3.58 -42.73 -40.40
C CYS A 2 3.90 -43.41 -39.07
N ALA A 3 3.70 -42.71 -37.95
CA ALA A 3 2.98 -43.24 -36.79
C ALA A 3 2.53 -42.09 -35.88
N SER A 4 1.29 -42.21 -35.41
CA SER A 4 0.48 -41.22 -34.71
C SER A 4 0.33 -41.59 -33.21
N VAL A 5 -0.31 -40.69 -32.44
CA VAL A 5 -1.02 -40.92 -31.16
C VAL A 5 -0.12 -40.77 -29.91
N LYS A 6 -0.40 -39.96 -28.86
CA LYS A 6 -1.66 -39.61 -28.14
C LYS A 6 -1.47 -38.31 -27.34
N TYR A 7 -2.43 -37.38 -27.40
CA TYR A 7 -2.61 -36.31 -26.40
C TYR A 7 -3.15 -36.91 -25.10
N ASN A 8 -2.62 -36.50 -23.94
CA ASN A 8 -3.34 -36.63 -22.68
C ASN A 8 -3.01 -35.45 -21.75
N ILE A 9 -4.08 -34.93 -21.14
CA ILE A 9 -4.23 -33.68 -20.41
C ILE A 9 -3.62 -33.79 -19.00
N ARG A 10 -2.79 -32.81 -18.58
CA ARG A 10 -2.39 -32.62 -17.16
C ARG A 10 -2.11 -31.15 -16.82
N GLY A 11 -2.99 -30.57 -15.99
CA GLY A 11 -2.67 -29.81 -14.76
C GLY A 11 -2.00 -28.43 -14.85
N PRO A 12 -2.33 -27.48 -13.95
CA PRO A 12 -1.76 -26.14 -13.96
C PRO A 12 -0.28 -26.14 -13.58
N ALA A 13 0.46 -25.23 -14.21
CA ALA A 13 1.90 -25.11 -14.22
C ALA A 13 2.50 -24.90 -12.82
N LEU A 14 3.57 -25.66 -12.55
CA LEU A 14 4.47 -25.53 -11.42
C LEU A 14 5.19 -24.17 -11.45
N ILE A 15 5.25 -23.55 -10.28
CA ILE A 15 6.11 -22.42 -9.88
C ILE A 15 7.50 -22.56 -10.53
N PRO A 16 8.03 -21.54 -11.25
CA PRO A 16 9.38 -21.60 -11.76
C PRO A 16 10.37 -21.53 -10.59
N ARG A 17 10.97 -22.67 -10.24
CA ARG A 17 12.22 -22.71 -9.47
C ARG A 17 13.28 -21.97 -10.30
N MET A 18 13.64 -20.76 -9.89
CA MET A 18 14.87 -20.12 -10.37
C MET A 18 16.04 -21.03 -10.02
N LYS A 19 16.64 -21.63 -11.05
CA LYS A 19 17.89 -22.36 -10.98
C LYS A 19 19.05 -21.35 -10.98
N THR A 20 19.41 -20.83 -9.82
CA THR A 20 20.80 -20.40 -9.58
C THR A 20 21.54 -21.61 -9.01
N LYS A 21 22.54 -22.07 -9.77
CA LYS A 21 23.38 -23.24 -9.46
C LYS A 21 24.35 -22.95 -8.31
N HIS A 22 23.89 -22.71 -7.09
CA HIS A 22 24.72 -22.88 -5.90
C HIS A 22 23.85 -23.45 -4.78
N ARG A 23 23.89 -24.77 -4.59
CA ARG A 23 23.44 -25.40 -3.33
C ARG A 23 24.47 -25.01 -2.27
N ILE A 24 24.24 -23.89 -1.58
CA ILE A 24 25.05 -23.50 -0.43
C ILE A 24 24.37 -24.05 0.81
N TYR A 25 24.99 -25.08 1.38
CA TYR A 25 24.71 -25.50 2.74
C TYR A 25 25.21 -24.38 3.66
N TYR A 26 24.30 -23.55 4.18
CA TYR A 26 24.62 -22.55 5.19
C TYR A 26 24.85 -23.26 6.52
N PHE A 27 26.10 -23.65 6.78
CA PHE A 27 26.56 -23.95 8.13
C PHE A 27 26.84 -22.61 8.84
N TRP A 28 25.86 -22.15 9.62
CA TRP A 28 26.06 -21.03 10.54
C TRP A 28 26.54 -21.58 11.89
N PRO A 29 27.64 -21.06 12.45
CA PRO A 29 28.02 -21.39 13.82
C PRO A 29 26.99 -20.79 14.78
N HIS A 30 26.45 -21.64 15.63
CA HIS A 30 25.54 -21.31 16.71
C HIS A 30 26.15 -20.28 17.66
N SER A 31 25.59 -19.08 17.72
CA SER A 31 25.53 -18.27 18.94
C SER A 31 24.49 -17.15 18.81
N ILE A 32 23.21 -17.54 18.89
CA ILE A 32 22.24 -16.62 19.49
C ILE A 32 22.56 -16.67 20.99
N GLU A 33 23.48 -15.82 21.44
CA GLU A 33 23.71 -15.60 22.87
C GLU A 33 22.38 -15.14 23.46
N SER A 34 21.73 -16.01 24.23
CA SER A 34 20.70 -15.60 25.16
C SER A 34 21.37 -14.74 26.23
N SER A 35 21.43 -13.43 26.01
CA SER A 35 21.76 -12.48 27.07
C SER A 35 20.78 -12.70 28.21
N SER A 36 21.25 -13.30 29.30
CA SER A 36 20.48 -13.59 30.50
C SER A 36 20.19 -12.35 31.36
N ASP A 37 20.68 -11.16 30.97
CA ASP A 37 20.46 -9.90 31.67
C ASP A 37 19.37 -9.04 31.02
N TRP A 38 18.21 -9.63 30.83
CA TRP A 38 16.97 -8.85 30.86
C TRP A 38 16.38 -9.05 32.25
N SER A 39 16.52 -8.06 33.13
CA SER A 39 15.77 -8.00 34.39
C SER A 39 14.30 -7.68 34.10
N VAL A 40 13.63 -8.62 33.41
CA VAL A 40 12.18 -8.69 33.34
C VAL A 40 11.73 -9.10 34.74
N GLU A 41 11.01 -8.24 35.44
CA GLU A 41 10.20 -8.66 36.60
C GLU A 41 9.26 -9.76 36.13
N LYS A 42 9.69 -11.03 36.26
CA LYS A 42 8.85 -12.20 36.06
C LYS A 42 7.85 -12.25 37.20
N ARG A 43 6.75 -11.50 37.10
CA ARG A 43 5.57 -11.77 37.94
C ARG A 43 5.10 -13.20 37.66
N SER A 44 4.75 -13.88 38.75
CA SER A 44 4.48 -15.33 38.83
C SER A 44 3.51 -15.82 37.73
N VAL A 45 4.01 -16.71 36.86
CA VAL A 45 3.24 -17.45 35.82
C VAL A 45 2.33 -18.53 36.44
N ARG A 46 2.25 -18.64 37.77
CA ARG A 46 1.62 -19.78 38.45
C ARG A 46 0.09 -19.78 38.43
N ASP A 47 -0.55 -18.63 38.19
CA ASP A 47 -2.03 -18.48 38.24
C ASP A 47 -2.68 -18.24 36.88
N VAL A 48 -1.98 -18.56 35.78
CA VAL A 48 -2.50 -18.40 34.42
C VAL A 48 -3.40 -19.59 34.07
N PRO A 49 -4.68 -19.39 33.66
CA PRO A 49 -5.56 -20.48 33.25
C PRO A 49 -4.96 -21.27 32.08
N VAL A 50 -4.77 -22.58 32.28
CA VAL A 50 -4.20 -23.48 31.27
C VAL A 50 -5.31 -23.99 30.36
N VAL A 51 -5.31 -23.57 29.11
CA VAL A 51 -6.19 -24.12 28.07
C VAL A 51 -5.58 -25.43 27.56
N ARG A 52 -6.31 -26.54 27.70
CA ARG A 52 -5.91 -27.85 27.17
C ARG A 52 -6.44 -28.02 25.75
N LEU A 53 -5.55 -28.07 24.77
CA LEU A 53 -5.89 -28.36 23.37
C LEU A 53 -5.92 -29.88 23.16
N PRO A 54 -7.05 -30.48 22.73
CA PRO A 54 -7.08 -31.87 22.27
C PRO A 54 -6.09 -32.08 21.10
N ALA A 55 -5.40 -33.22 21.06
CA ALA A 55 -4.38 -33.49 20.04
C ALA A 55 -4.95 -33.55 18.61
N ASP A 56 -6.24 -33.89 18.49
CA ASP A 56 -7.06 -33.96 17.29
C ASP A 56 -7.72 -32.61 16.92
N SER A 57 -7.40 -31.53 17.63
CA SER A 57 -7.91 -30.19 17.32
C SER A 57 -7.58 -29.81 15.86
N PRO A 58 -8.54 -29.22 15.13
CA PRO A 58 -8.34 -28.82 13.75
C PRO A 58 -7.19 -27.81 13.66
N VAL A 59 -6.43 -27.90 12.57
CA VAL A 59 -5.39 -26.94 12.23
C VAL A 59 -5.91 -26.12 11.05
N PRO A 60 -5.87 -24.77 11.11
CA PRO A 60 -6.16 -23.90 9.98
C PRO A 60 -5.34 -24.28 8.74
N GLU A 61 -5.85 -23.93 7.56
CA GLU A 61 -5.06 -23.96 6.34
C GLU A 61 -3.96 -22.89 6.39
N ARG A 62 -2.92 -23.07 5.57
CA ARG A 62 -1.91 -22.02 5.37
C ARG A 62 -2.58 -20.77 4.80
N GLY A 63 -2.05 -19.60 5.17
CA GLY A 63 -2.59 -18.33 4.70
C GLY A 63 -2.70 -18.27 3.18
N ASP A 64 -3.91 -18.00 2.67
CA ASP A 64 -4.17 -17.89 1.23
C ASP A 64 -3.65 -16.55 0.68
N LEU A 65 -2.70 -16.62 -0.25
CA LEU A 65 -2.07 -15.46 -0.91
C LEU A 65 -2.99 -14.78 -1.94
N SER A 66 -4.05 -15.47 -2.39
CA SER A 66 -5.06 -14.92 -3.29
C SER A 66 -6.08 -14.03 -2.57
N CYS A 67 -6.06 -13.99 -1.24
CA CYS A 67 -6.99 -13.17 -0.46
C CYS A 67 -6.88 -11.68 -0.81
N ARG A 68 -8.06 -11.07 -0.96
CA ARG A 68 -8.30 -9.64 -1.17
C ARG A 68 -9.45 -9.22 -0.28
N MET A 69 -9.62 -7.91 -0.13
CA MET A 69 -10.69 -7.35 0.70
C MET A 69 -12.09 -7.80 0.24
N HIS A 70 -12.31 -8.04 -1.06
CA HIS A 70 -13.60 -8.49 -1.57
C HIS A 70 -13.78 -10.03 -1.60
N THR A 71 -12.73 -10.82 -1.35
CA THR A 71 -12.79 -12.30 -1.43
C THR A 71 -12.72 -12.99 -0.07
N CYS A 72 -11.93 -12.44 0.85
CA CYS A 72 -11.62 -13.08 2.13
C CYS A 72 -12.06 -12.27 3.36
N PHE A 73 -12.46 -11.02 3.17
CA PHE A 73 -12.99 -10.16 4.22
C PHE A 73 -14.50 -10.01 4.06
N ASP A 74 -15.23 -10.09 5.17
CA ASP A 74 -16.67 -9.86 5.23
C ASP A 74 -16.96 -8.41 5.64
N VAL A 75 -17.13 -7.54 4.64
CA VAL A 75 -17.41 -6.11 4.85
C VAL A 75 -18.78 -5.89 5.50
N TYR A 76 -19.73 -6.81 5.32
CA TYR A 76 -21.10 -6.66 5.83
C TYR A 76 -21.17 -6.76 7.36
N ARG A 77 -20.16 -7.35 8.02
CA ARG A 77 -20.00 -7.33 9.48
C ARG A 77 -19.63 -5.95 10.02
N CYS A 78 -19.11 -5.07 9.18
CA CYS A 78 -18.63 -3.76 9.57
C CYS A 78 -19.71 -2.70 9.47
N GLY A 79 -20.96 -3.11 9.69
CA GLY A 79 -22.20 -2.38 9.42
C GLY A 79 -22.19 -0.89 9.78
N PHE A 80 -23.05 -0.13 9.09
CA PHE A 80 -23.07 1.33 9.13
C PHE A 80 -23.13 1.89 10.56
N ASN A 81 -22.02 2.48 11.00
CA ASN A 81 -21.89 3.20 12.26
C ASN A 81 -21.92 4.71 11.97
N PRO A 82 -22.69 5.54 12.70
CA PRO A 82 -22.76 6.99 12.49
C PRO A 82 -21.40 7.71 12.58
N LYS A 83 -20.36 7.06 13.13
CA LYS A 83 -19.01 7.61 13.22
C LYS A 83 -18.05 7.14 12.11
N ASN A 84 -18.48 6.31 11.16
CA ASN A 84 -17.62 5.73 10.10
C ASN A 84 -16.36 5.06 10.67
N LYS A 85 -16.53 4.40 11.82
CA LYS A 85 -15.47 3.70 12.54
C LYS A 85 -15.83 2.23 12.71
N ILE A 86 -14.92 1.35 12.34
CA ILE A 86 -15.02 -0.07 12.61
C ILE A 86 -15.01 -0.34 14.11
N LYS A 87 -15.56 -1.49 14.49
CA LYS A 87 -15.51 -1.99 15.86
C LYS A 87 -14.66 -3.25 15.98
N VAL A 88 -13.83 -3.32 17.00
CA VAL A 88 -12.83 -4.36 17.23
C VAL A 88 -13.14 -5.03 18.55
N TYR A 89 -13.33 -6.35 18.50
CA TYR A 89 -13.49 -7.18 19.69
C TYR A 89 -12.19 -7.91 19.99
N ILE A 90 -11.78 -7.90 21.26
CA ILE A 90 -10.60 -8.59 21.75
C ILE A 90 -11.07 -9.86 22.47
N TYR A 91 -10.53 -11.02 22.10
CA TYR A 91 -10.82 -12.26 22.84
C TYR A 91 -10.24 -12.15 24.26
N SER A 92 -11.03 -12.40 25.30
CA SER A 92 -10.54 -12.35 26.68
C SER A 92 -9.67 -13.56 27.04
N SER A 93 -8.38 -13.36 27.30
CA SER A 93 -7.49 -14.30 28.01
C SER A 93 -6.28 -13.57 28.61
N THR A 94 -5.59 -14.19 29.57
CA THR A 94 -4.44 -13.65 30.34
C THR A 94 -3.16 -13.51 29.50
N ILE A 95 -2.53 -12.32 29.53
CA ILE A 95 -1.69 -11.78 28.44
C ILE A 95 -0.19 -11.68 28.83
N SER A 96 0.73 -11.83 27.86
CA SER A 96 2.14 -11.41 27.95
C SER A 96 2.28 -9.88 28.04
N ARG A 97 3.34 -9.35 28.66
CA ARG A 97 3.50 -7.90 28.91
C ARG A 97 3.52 -7.06 27.62
N GLU A 98 4.23 -7.53 26.60
CA GLU A 98 4.42 -6.82 25.32
C GLU A 98 3.16 -6.85 24.43
N TYR A 99 2.41 -7.96 24.42
CA TYR A 99 1.12 -8.02 23.75
C TYR A 99 0.03 -7.29 24.53
N ASN A 100 0.17 -7.15 25.84
CA ASN A 100 -0.76 -6.40 26.68
C ASN A 100 -0.78 -4.91 26.32
N GLU A 101 0.37 -4.30 26.00
CA GLU A 101 0.40 -2.90 25.53
C GLU A 101 -0.40 -2.72 24.24
N LEU A 102 -0.28 -3.66 23.30
CA LEU A 102 -1.05 -3.67 22.05
C LEU A 102 -2.54 -3.79 22.32
N LEU A 103 -2.95 -4.78 23.12
CA LEU A 103 -4.36 -5.00 23.43
C LEU A 103 -4.96 -3.84 24.23
N THR A 104 -4.20 -3.27 25.17
CA THR A 104 -4.60 -2.08 25.94
C THR A 104 -4.76 -0.87 25.01
N ALA A 105 -3.83 -0.67 24.08
CA ALA A 105 -3.94 0.40 23.09
C ALA A 105 -5.21 0.29 22.23
N ILE A 106 -5.62 -0.93 21.88
CA ILE A 106 -6.87 -1.18 21.16
C ILE A 106 -8.07 -0.97 22.09
N SER A 107 -8.06 -1.50 23.32
CA SER A 107 -9.18 -1.39 24.27
C SER A 107 -9.49 0.06 24.66
N ASP A 108 -8.45 0.89 24.78
CA ASP A 108 -8.56 2.31 25.14
C ASP A 108 -8.97 3.19 23.94
N SER A 109 -9.04 2.62 22.74
CA SER A 109 -9.35 3.35 21.52
C SER A 109 -10.86 3.37 21.21
N ASP A 110 -11.26 4.33 20.37
CA ASP A 110 -12.63 4.39 19.84
C ASP A 110 -13.03 3.16 19.01
N TYR A 111 -12.06 2.34 18.59
CA TYR A 111 -12.31 1.12 17.82
C TYR A 111 -12.86 -0.01 18.70
N TYR A 112 -12.60 0.00 20.01
CA TYR A 112 -13.00 -1.12 20.87
C TYR A 112 -14.52 -1.28 21.00
N THR A 113 -14.95 -2.54 21.15
CA THR A 113 -16.27 -2.92 21.63
C THR A 113 -16.18 -4.20 22.48
N ASP A 114 -16.95 -4.23 23.55
CA ASP A 114 -17.18 -5.38 24.42
C ASP A 114 -18.22 -6.37 23.85
N ASP A 115 -18.99 -5.94 22.86
CA ASP A 115 -20.05 -6.72 22.22
C ASP A 115 -19.55 -7.38 20.94
N ILE A 116 -19.42 -8.70 21.00
CA ILE A 116 -18.97 -9.54 19.89
C ILE A 116 -19.86 -9.45 18.65
N THR A 117 -21.13 -9.05 18.78
CA THR A 117 -22.07 -8.94 17.66
C THR A 117 -21.94 -7.63 16.89
N ARG A 118 -21.40 -6.58 17.54
CA ARG A 118 -21.11 -5.29 16.92
C ARG A 118 -19.73 -5.24 16.26
N ALA A 119 -18.91 -6.28 16.46
CA ALA A 119 -17.52 -6.31 16.02
C ALA A 119 -17.39 -6.55 14.51
N CYS A 120 -16.70 -5.63 13.85
CA CYS A 120 -16.20 -5.78 12.48
C CYS A 120 -14.96 -6.67 12.45
N LEU A 121 -14.00 -6.43 13.35
CA LEU A 121 -12.74 -7.15 13.45
C LEU A 121 -12.61 -7.91 14.78
N PHE A 122 -11.87 -9.01 14.74
CA PHE A 122 -11.55 -9.81 15.91
C PHE A 122 -10.04 -9.90 16.10
N VAL A 123 -9.55 -9.56 17.29
CA VAL A 123 -8.13 -9.64 17.66
C VAL A 123 -7.97 -10.72 18.74
N PRO A 124 -7.33 -11.87 18.43
CA PRO A 124 -7.04 -12.90 19.41
C PRO A 124 -6.14 -12.39 20.53
N SER A 125 -6.33 -12.87 21.77
CA SER A 125 -5.39 -12.66 22.88
C SER A 125 -4.17 -13.60 22.84
N ILE A 126 -3.87 -14.16 21.66
CA ILE A 126 -2.75 -15.06 21.44
C ILE A 126 -1.58 -14.23 20.93
N ASP A 127 -0.53 -14.11 21.74
CA ASP A 127 0.68 -13.39 21.36
C ASP A 127 1.40 -14.13 20.22
N VAL A 128 1.37 -13.52 19.03
CA VAL A 128 2.13 -13.96 17.87
C VAL A 128 3.10 -12.89 17.38
N LEU A 129 3.46 -11.91 18.22
CA LEU A 129 4.34 -10.81 17.82
C LEU A 129 5.73 -11.29 17.38
N ASN A 130 6.26 -12.29 18.08
CA ASN A 130 7.55 -12.90 17.77
C ASN A 130 7.40 -14.40 17.52
N GLN A 131 7.64 -14.84 16.28
CA GLN A 131 7.44 -16.25 15.93
C GLN A 131 8.43 -17.20 16.63
N HIS A 132 9.62 -16.72 17.02
CA HIS A 132 10.63 -17.59 17.63
C HIS A 132 10.17 -18.24 18.95
N THR A 133 9.23 -17.62 19.66
CA THR A 133 8.69 -18.13 20.93
C THR A 133 7.51 -19.09 20.72
N LEU A 134 7.03 -19.27 19.48
CA LEU A 134 5.79 -19.98 19.19
C LEU A 134 6.01 -21.45 18.89
N ARG A 135 5.06 -22.25 19.36
CA ARG A 135 4.86 -23.61 18.86
C ARG A 135 3.86 -23.55 17.72
N VAL A 136 4.35 -23.52 16.48
CA VAL A 136 3.58 -23.19 15.27
C VAL A 136 2.26 -23.97 15.17
N LYS A 137 2.30 -25.29 15.41
CA LYS A 137 1.12 -26.17 15.28
C LYS A 137 0.10 -25.88 16.38
N GLU A 138 0.53 -25.83 17.62
CA GLU A 138 -0.33 -25.63 18.80
C GLU A 138 -0.94 -24.23 18.80
N THR A 139 -0.19 -23.21 18.38
CA THR A 139 -0.71 -21.85 18.19
C THR A 139 -1.81 -21.84 17.12
N ALA A 140 -1.62 -22.56 16.02
CA ALA A 140 -2.64 -22.67 14.97
C ALA A 140 -3.90 -23.40 15.45
N GLN A 141 -3.74 -24.47 16.22
CA GLN A 141 -4.87 -25.18 16.86
C GLN A 141 -5.62 -24.26 17.84
N ALA A 142 -4.90 -23.44 18.60
CA ALA A 142 -5.52 -22.47 19.51
C ALA A 142 -6.35 -21.41 18.75
N LEU A 143 -5.86 -20.95 17.58
CA LEU A 143 -6.63 -20.04 16.72
C LEU A 143 -7.94 -20.68 16.24
N ALA A 144 -7.88 -21.93 15.78
CA ALA A 144 -9.06 -22.66 15.29
C ALA A 144 -10.12 -22.93 16.38
N GLN A 145 -9.76 -22.88 17.66
CA GLN A 145 -10.70 -23.05 18.77
C GLN A 145 -11.40 -21.76 19.21
N LEU A 146 -11.02 -20.61 18.66
CA LEU A 146 -11.67 -19.35 19.00
C LEU A 146 -13.13 -19.37 18.54
N SER A 147 -14.05 -18.91 19.40
CA SER A 147 -15.50 -19.07 19.23
C SER A 147 -16.09 -18.47 17.95
N ARG A 148 -15.40 -17.50 17.32
CA ARG A 148 -15.78 -16.88 16.05
C ARG A 148 -14.78 -17.13 14.92
N TRP A 149 -13.87 -18.10 15.05
CA TRP A 149 -12.88 -18.43 14.01
C TRP A 149 -13.55 -19.06 12.78
N ASP A 150 -14.15 -18.22 11.96
CA ASP A 150 -14.81 -18.59 10.70
C ASP A 150 -13.80 -18.62 9.56
N ARG A 151 -12.90 -19.63 9.61
CA ARG A 151 -11.72 -19.73 8.74
C ARG A 151 -10.91 -18.43 8.72
N GLY A 152 -10.73 -17.81 9.88
CA GLY A 152 -9.97 -16.56 10.04
C GLY A 152 -10.62 -15.31 9.42
N THR A 153 -11.85 -15.36 8.89
CA THR A 153 -12.53 -14.19 8.30
C THR A 153 -12.62 -13.06 9.33
N ASN A 154 -12.21 -11.85 8.94
CA ASN A 154 -12.13 -10.63 9.77
C ASN A 154 -11.25 -10.74 11.04
N HIS A 155 -10.40 -11.77 11.16
CA HIS A 155 -9.43 -11.86 12.25
C HIS A 155 -8.15 -11.12 11.88
N LEU A 156 -7.64 -10.30 12.80
CA LEU A 156 -6.39 -9.56 12.62
C LEU A 156 -5.32 -10.10 13.57
N LEU A 157 -4.19 -10.53 13.01
CA LEU A 157 -3.02 -10.99 13.74
C LEU A 157 -1.89 -9.97 13.61
N PHE A 158 -1.20 -9.67 14.71
CA PHE A 158 -0.02 -8.81 14.72
C PHE A 158 1.24 -9.64 14.87
N ASN A 159 2.14 -9.55 13.90
CA ASN A 159 3.44 -10.22 13.93
C ASN A 159 4.54 -9.28 13.44
N MET A 160 5.43 -8.87 14.34
CA MET A 160 6.56 -8.00 13.99
C MET A 160 7.78 -8.80 13.53
N LEU A 161 7.96 -10.01 14.05
CA LEU A 161 9.12 -10.86 13.76
C LEU A 161 8.67 -12.20 13.16
N PRO A 162 8.46 -12.27 11.83
CA PRO A 162 8.05 -13.49 11.12
C PRO A 162 9.22 -14.42 10.83
N GLY A 163 8.98 -15.72 10.89
CA GLY A 163 9.99 -16.74 10.64
C GLY A 163 10.86 -17.07 11.87
N GLY A 164 11.64 -18.13 11.73
CA GLY A 164 12.67 -18.53 12.67
C GLY A 164 13.79 -19.29 11.97
N PRO A 165 14.89 -19.60 12.68
CA PRO A 165 15.93 -20.46 12.14
C PRO A 165 15.33 -21.80 11.67
N PRO A 166 15.75 -22.34 10.51
CA PRO A 166 16.80 -21.84 9.62
C PRO A 166 16.32 -20.91 8.49
N ASP A 167 15.02 -20.89 8.16
CA ASP A 167 14.52 -20.33 6.89
C ASP A 167 14.10 -18.86 6.96
N TYR A 168 13.77 -18.33 8.14
CA TYR A 168 13.33 -16.94 8.38
C TYR A 168 12.31 -16.40 7.36
N ASN A 169 11.16 -17.10 7.23
CA ASN A 169 10.09 -16.69 6.32
C ASN A 169 9.64 -15.24 6.52
N THR A 170 9.21 -14.60 5.43
CA THR A 170 8.86 -13.17 5.38
C THR A 170 7.40 -12.89 5.77
N ALA A 171 6.69 -13.90 6.25
CA ALA A 171 5.36 -13.80 6.86
C ALA A 171 5.23 -14.83 7.98
N LEU A 172 4.22 -14.68 8.84
CA LEU A 172 3.96 -15.60 9.95
C LEU A 172 3.73 -17.04 9.43
N ASP A 173 4.48 -18.00 9.98
CA ASP A 173 4.39 -19.42 9.60
C ASP A 173 3.19 -20.15 10.20
N VAL A 174 2.58 -19.59 11.26
CA VAL A 174 1.37 -20.12 11.88
C VAL A 174 0.24 -20.13 10.83
N PRO A 175 -0.30 -21.33 10.50
CA PRO A 175 -1.50 -21.44 9.66
C PRO A 175 -2.64 -20.63 10.25
N ARG A 176 -3.34 -19.89 9.39
CA ARG A 176 -4.26 -18.84 9.81
C ARG A 176 -5.44 -18.61 8.86
N ASP A 177 -5.70 -19.55 7.94
CA ASP A 177 -6.76 -19.45 6.95
C ASP A 177 -6.78 -18.07 6.24
N ARG A 178 -7.90 -17.34 6.34
CA ARG A 178 -8.12 -16.02 5.72
C ARG A 178 -7.73 -14.85 6.61
N ALA A 179 -7.19 -15.08 7.81
CA ALA A 179 -6.89 -13.98 8.73
C ALA A 179 -5.94 -12.93 8.12
N LEU A 180 -6.23 -11.67 8.40
CA LEU A 180 -5.40 -10.52 8.08
C LEU A 180 -4.13 -10.58 8.92
N LEU A 181 -3.02 -10.18 8.32
CA LEU A 181 -1.74 -10.10 9.00
C LEU A 181 -1.23 -8.64 8.97
N ALA A 182 -1.08 -8.06 10.14
CA ALA A 182 -0.26 -6.88 10.36
C ALA A 182 1.19 -7.37 10.59
N GLY A 183 1.99 -7.33 9.54
CA GLY A 183 3.28 -8.03 9.45
C GLY A 183 4.49 -7.11 9.33
N GLY A 184 5.55 -7.38 10.11
CA GLY A 184 6.76 -6.54 10.19
C GLY A 184 7.83 -6.80 9.13
N GLY A 185 7.78 -7.94 8.44
CA GLY A 185 8.87 -8.44 7.61
C GLY A 185 8.46 -8.88 6.21
N PHE A 186 7.37 -8.31 5.69
CA PHE A 186 6.81 -8.70 4.42
C PHE A 186 7.78 -8.55 3.24
N SER A 187 7.77 -9.55 2.37
CA SER A 187 8.31 -9.43 1.02
C SER A 187 7.19 -9.17 0.02
N THR A 188 7.48 -8.62 -1.15
CA THR A 188 6.50 -8.49 -2.26
C THR A 188 5.87 -9.81 -2.68
N TRP A 189 6.49 -10.95 -2.36
CA TRP A 189 5.98 -12.30 -2.66
C TRP A 189 4.99 -12.84 -1.63
N THR A 190 5.08 -12.36 -0.38
CA THR A 190 4.25 -12.82 0.74
C THR A 190 3.22 -11.79 1.18
N TYR A 191 3.40 -10.54 0.78
CA TYR A 191 2.49 -9.44 1.08
C TYR A 191 1.22 -9.50 0.23
N ARG A 192 0.06 -9.62 0.89
CA ARG A 192 -1.25 -9.53 0.22
C ARG A 192 -1.67 -8.07 0.15
N GLN A 193 -1.26 -7.39 -0.93
CA GLN A 193 -1.52 -5.97 -1.14
C GLN A 193 -3.01 -5.61 -0.98
N GLY A 194 -3.30 -4.57 -0.20
CA GLY A 194 -4.66 -4.12 0.11
C GLY A 194 -5.46 -5.05 1.04
N TYR A 195 -4.85 -6.15 1.50
CA TYR A 195 -5.45 -7.08 2.45
C TYR A 195 -4.67 -7.10 3.76
N ASP A 196 -3.38 -7.42 3.71
CA ASP A 196 -2.47 -7.31 4.85
C ASP A 196 -2.00 -5.87 5.07
N VAL A 197 -1.48 -5.59 6.26
CA VAL A 197 -0.89 -4.29 6.60
C VAL A 197 0.58 -4.48 6.91
N SER A 198 1.47 -3.82 6.18
CA SER A 198 2.89 -3.80 6.55
C SER A 198 3.07 -2.88 7.75
N ILE A 199 3.64 -3.37 8.85
CA ILE A 199 3.85 -2.62 10.09
C ILE A 199 5.35 -2.53 10.40
N PRO A 200 5.81 -1.61 11.24
CA PRO A 200 7.23 -1.57 11.59
C PRO A 200 7.56 -2.60 12.67
N VAL A 201 8.83 -3.01 12.69
CA VAL A 201 9.40 -3.73 13.84
C VAL A 201 9.67 -2.72 14.94
N TYR A 202 8.94 -2.85 16.06
CA TYR A 202 9.12 -1.97 17.21
C TYR A 202 10.53 -2.11 17.81
N SER A 203 11.12 -0.98 18.17
CA SER A 203 12.43 -0.91 18.82
C SER A 203 12.30 -0.38 20.25
N PRO A 204 12.40 -1.24 21.28
CA PRO A 204 12.39 -0.81 22.67
C PRO A 204 13.53 0.16 23.00
N LEU A 205 14.70 -0.03 22.38
CA LEU A 205 15.85 0.86 22.54
C LEU A 205 15.53 2.30 22.10
N SER A 206 14.78 2.42 21.00
CA SER A 206 14.28 3.70 20.53
C SER A 206 13.10 4.26 21.33
N ALA A 207 12.50 3.51 22.25
CA ALA A 207 11.54 4.09 23.17
C ALA A 207 12.23 4.55 24.47
N GLU A 208 13.24 3.81 24.93
CA GLU A 208 13.88 4.01 26.25
C GLU A 208 14.98 5.06 26.28
N VAL A 209 15.80 5.15 25.24
CA VAL A 209 17.00 6.02 25.26
C VAL A 209 16.58 7.46 25.01
N ASP A 210 16.79 8.40 25.91
CA ASP A 210 16.52 9.81 25.57
C ASP A 210 17.55 10.32 24.52
N LEU A 211 17.05 10.80 23.38
CA LEU A 211 17.88 11.35 22.31
C LEU A 211 17.65 12.86 22.26
N PRO A 212 18.70 13.69 22.38
CA PRO A 212 18.55 15.14 22.34
C PRO A 212 17.92 15.58 21.02
N GLU A 213 17.04 16.58 21.07
CA GLU A 213 16.45 17.13 19.85
C GLU A 213 17.54 17.68 18.94
N LYS A 214 17.62 17.12 17.72
CA LYS A 214 18.60 17.51 16.72
C LYS A 214 17.90 17.83 15.41
N GLY A 215 17.73 19.13 15.15
CA GLY A 215 17.11 19.62 13.93
C GLY A 215 17.80 19.15 12.64
N PRO A 216 17.13 19.31 11.49
CA PRO A 216 17.69 18.98 10.18
C PRO A 216 18.91 19.85 9.86
N GLY A 217 19.88 19.28 9.16
CA GLY A 217 21.09 19.99 8.77
C GLY A 217 22.28 19.06 8.52
N PRO A 218 23.46 19.65 8.25
CA PRO A 218 24.68 18.88 8.04
C PRO A 218 25.04 18.06 9.27
N ARG A 219 25.56 16.86 9.03
CA ARG A 219 25.97 15.90 10.05
C ARG A 219 27.46 15.59 9.90
N ARG A 220 28.07 15.00 10.92
CA ARG A 220 29.49 14.67 10.93
C ARG A 220 29.84 13.64 9.86
N PHE A 221 29.02 12.58 9.80
CA PHE A 221 29.14 11.52 8.81
C PHE A 221 28.13 11.76 7.69
N PHE A 222 28.55 11.52 6.45
CA PHE A 222 27.65 11.54 5.31
C PHE A 222 26.82 10.25 5.27
N LEU A 223 27.47 9.09 5.43
CA LEU A 223 26.85 7.78 5.42
C LEU A 223 27.30 6.96 6.63
N LEU A 224 26.37 6.26 7.28
CA LEU A 224 26.66 5.41 8.43
C LEU A 224 25.96 4.05 8.32
N SER A 225 26.67 2.97 8.64
CA SER A 225 26.10 1.62 8.83
C SER A 225 26.28 1.16 10.27
N SER A 226 25.18 0.82 10.95
CA SER A 226 25.14 0.43 12.37
C SER A 226 24.69 -1.01 12.62
N GLN A 227 24.31 -1.74 11.57
CA GLN A 227 23.87 -3.13 11.69
C GLN A 227 25.06 -4.05 11.96
N VAL A 228 24.84 -5.00 12.87
CA VAL A 228 25.84 -5.99 13.28
C VAL A 228 25.56 -7.33 12.62
N ALA A 229 26.56 -8.21 12.56
CA ALA A 229 26.42 -9.55 11.98
C ALA A 229 25.86 -9.54 10.55
N LEU A 230 26.33 -8.58 9.74
CA LEU A 230 26.01 -8.49 8.32
C LEU A 230 26.59 -9.68 7.54
N HIS A 231 25.95 -10.02 6.42
CA HIS A 231 26.51 -10.99 5.47
C HIS A 231 27.90 -10.51 5.00
N PRO A 232 28.90 -11.40 4.84
CA PRO A 232 30.25 -11.01 4.44
C PRO A 232 30.30 -10.15 3.17
N GLU A 233 29.47 -10.44 2.17
CA GLU A 233 29.40 -9.65 0.93
C GLU A 233 28.98 -8.19 1.18
N TYR A 234 27.92 -7.95 1.97
CA TYR A 234 27.54 -6.57 2.33
C TYR A 234 28.61 -5.89 3.18
N ARG A 235 29.28 -6.65 4.06
CA ARG A 235 30.37 -6.12 4.88
C ARG A 235 31.53 -5.65 4.00
N GLU A 236 31.96 -6.47 3.05
CA GLU A 236 33.04 -6.15 2.11
C GLU A 236 32.71 -4.90 1.27
N GLU A 237 31.47 -4.78 0.78
CA GLU A 237 31.05 -3.59 0.03
C GLU A 237 31.04 -2.31 0.88
N LEU A 238 30.55 -2.39 2.13
CA LEU A 238 30.59 -1.26 3.07
C LEU A 238 32.03 -0.86 3.42
N ASP A 239 32.92 -1.82 3.65
CA ASP A 239 34.32 -1.56 3.93
C ASP A 239 35.02 -0.94 2.70
N ALA A 240 34.67 -1.38 1.48
CA ALA A 240 35.15 -0.76 0.24
C ALA A 240 34.65 0.68 0.06
N LEU A 241 33.39 0.96 0.43
CA LEU A 241 32.86 2.33 0.46
C LEU A 241 33.61 3.20 1.47
N GLN A 242 33.85 2.70 2.68
CA GLN A 242 34.60 3.42 3.70
C GLN A 242 36.06 3.68 3.27
N ALA A 243 36.72 2.70 2.64
CA ALA A 243 38.08 2.86 2.12
C ALA A 243 38.18 3.94 1.02
N ARG A 244 37.14 4.05 0.17
CA ARG A 244 37.09 5.05 -0.92
C ARG A 244 36.77 6.47 -0.45
N HIS A 245 35.93 6.61 0.58
CA HIS A 245 35.38 7.90 1.01
C HIS A 245 35.88 8.38 2.38
N GLY A 246 36.74 7.62 3.04
CA GLY A 246 37.43 8.03 4.27
C GLY A 246 36.48 8.35 5.41
N GLU A 247 36.72 9.48 6.08
CA GLU A 247 35.98 9.90 7.27
C GLU A 247 34.50 10.27 7.02
N ALA A 248 34.09 10.43 5.76
CA ALA A 248 32.70 10.70 5.41
C ALA A 248 31.78 9.48 5.63
N VAL A 249 32.35 8.27 5.69
CA VAL A 249 31.60 7.02 5.84
C VAL A 249 32.03 6.31 7.12
N LEU A 250 31.07 5.91 7.95
CA LEU A 250 31.33 5.15 9.18
C LEU A 250 30.62 3.79 9.15
N VAL A 251 31.39 2.71 9.17
CA VAL A 251 30.87 1.34 9.27
C VAL A 251 31.17 0.78 10.66
N LEU A 252 30.12 0.51 11.42
CA LEU A 252 30.20 -0.01 12.78
C LEU A 252 29.91 -1.51 12.83
N ASP A 253 30.38 -2.19 13.88
CA ASP A 253 30.12 -3.61 14.14
C ASP A 253 29.87 -3.91 15.64
N LYS A 254 29.65 -5.17 15.99
CA LYS A 254 29.61 -5.67 17.38
C LYS A 254 30.97 -5.43 18.03
N CYS A 255 30.95 -4.88 19.24
CA CYS A 255 32.14 -4.74 20.06
C CYS A 255 32.58 -6.10 20.62
N THR A 256 33.88 -6.44 20.51
CA THR A 256 34.44 -7.69 21.02
C THR A 256 34.92 -7.59 22.47
N ASN A 257 35.43 -6.41 22.88
CA ASN A 257 36.06 -6.20 24.19
C ASN A 257 35.27 -5.16 25.02
N LEU A 258 34.04 -5.48 25.40
CA LEU A 258 33.26 -4.63 26.32
C LEU A 258 33.54 -5.02 27.76
N SER A 259 33.65 -4.02 28.64
CA SER A 259 33.72 -4.23 30.09
C SER A 259 32.46 -4.95 30.60
N GLU A 260 32.64 -5.78 31.62
CA GLU A 260 31.56 -6.52 32.27
C GLU A 260 30.46 -5.55 32.77
N GLY A 261 29.19 -5.85 32.43
CA GLY A 261 28.03 -5.01 32.78
C GLY A 261 27.63 -3.93 31.75
N VAL A 262 28.38 -3.73 30.66
CA VAL A 262 27.97 -2.80 29.59
C VAL A 262 27.00 -3.50 28.61
N PRO A 263 25.78 -2.97 28.38
CA PRO A 263 24.84 -3.61 27.46
C PRO A 263 25.36 -3.57 26.01
N ALA A 264 25.79 -4.72 25.49
CA ALA A 264 26.33 -4.84 24.14
C ALA A 264 25.36 -4.35 23.04
N ALA A 265 24.05 -4.47 23.27
CA ALA A 265 23.02 -3.97 22.36
C ALA A 265 23.07 -2.45 22.14
N ARG A 266 23.54 -1.68 23.15
CA ARG A 266 23.64 -0.21 23.15
C ARG A 266 25.02 0.31 22.72
N LYS A 267 25.92 -0.58 22.31
CA LYS A 267 27.28 -0.21 21.88
C LYS A 267 27.54 -0.70 20.48
N ARG A 268 28.33 0.07 19.74
CA ARG A 268 28.81 -0.26 18.40
C ARG A 268 30.28 0.13 18.30
N CYS A 269 31.07 -0.63 17.57
CA CYS A 269 32.51 -0.42 17.51
C CYS A 269 33.01 -0.28 16.08
N HIS A 270 33.99 0.62 15.90
CA HIS A 270 34.82 0.66 14.71
C HIS A 270 36.28 0.61 15.15
N LYS A 271 36.97 -0.49 14.81
CA LYS A 271 38.32 -0.77 15.31
C LYS A 271 38.34 -0.73 16.85
N HIS A 272 39.05 0.22 17.45
CA HIS A 272 39.16 0.40 18.90
C HIS A 272 38.23 1.49 19.45
N GLN A 273 37.43 2.15 18.60
CA GLN A 273 36.51 3.21 19.03
C GLN A 273 35.13 2.64 19.32
N VAL A 274 34.57 3.03 20.47
CA VAL A 274 33.24 2.63 20.94
C VAL A 274 32.27 3.80 20.75
N PHE A 275 31.10 3.51 20.21
CA PHE A 275 30.02 4.45 19.95
C PHE A 275 28.75 4.02 20.69
N ASP A 276 28.00 5.01 21.20
CA ASP A 276 26.70 4.80 21.81
C ASP A 276 25.60 4.65 20.76
N TYR A 277 24.79 3.61 20.91
CA TYR A 277 23.68 3.30 20.02
C TYR A 277 22.34 3.40 20.77
N PRO A 278 21.32 4.08 20.23
CA PRO A 278 21.24 4.68 18.87
C PRO A 278 21.80 6.11 18.71
N GLN A 279 22.46 6.69 19.72
CA GLN A 279 22.92 8.10 19.73
C GLN A 279 23.78 8.47 18.51
N VAL A 280 24.71 7.60 18.12
CA VAL A 280 25.62 7.82 16.98
C VAL A 280 24.88 8.04 15.66
N LEU A 281 23.65 7.54 15.52
CA LEU A 281 22.84 7.74 14.31
C LEU A 281 22.52 9.23 14.09
N GLN A 282 22.45 10.04 15.16
CA GLN A 282 22.23 11.49 15.04
C GLN A 282 23.45 12.22 14.44
N GLU A 283 24.62 11.58 14.37
CA GLU A 283 25.83 12.13 13.77
C GLU A 283 25.91 11.89 12.26
N ALA A 284 24.97 11.16 11.65
CA ALA A 284 24.98 10.81 10.24
C ALA A 284 23.82 11.45 9.45
N THR A 285 24.09 11.81 8.20
CA THR A 285 23.06 12.34 7.27
C THR A 285 22.20 11.20 6.73
N PHE A 286 22.86 10.16 6.25
CA PHE A 286 22.25 8.95 5.72
C PHE A 286 22.64 7.73 6.57
N CYS A 287 21.70 6.86 6.85
CA CYS A 287 21.93 5.63 7.61
C CYS A 287 21.47 4.42 6.82
N VAL A 288 22.37 3.47 6.63
CA VAL A 288 22.12 2.26 5.85
C VAL A 288 21.19 1.32 6.61
N VAL A 289 20.18 0.82 5.91
CA VAL A 289 19.26 -0.23 6.34
C VAL A 289 19.33 -1.38 5.32
N LEU A 290 20.18 -2.35 5.60
CA LEU A 290 20.41 -3.55 4.82
C LEU A 290 19.48 -4.69 5.24
N ARG A 291 19.21 -5.62 4.33
CA ARG A 291 18.58 -6.89 4.72
C ARG A 291 19.44 -7.68 5.70
N GLY A 292 18.79 -8.24 6.72
CA GLY A 292 19.39 -9.19 7.66
C GLY A 292 18.81 -10.58 7.48
N ALA A 293 18.90 -11.42 8.52
CA ALA A 293 18.20 -12.70 8.57
C ALA A 293 16.67 -12.53 8.44
N ARG A 294 16.14 -11.44 9.00
CA ARG A 294 14.78 -10.96 8.77
C ARG A 294 14.83 -9.73 7.88
N LEU A 295 13.87 -9.58 6.96
CA LEU A 295 13.75 -8.39 6.13
C LEU A 295 13.45 -7.15 6.99
N GLY A 296 12.38 -7.21 7.77
CA GLY A 296 12.02 -6.18 8.73
C GLY A 296 12.90 -6.20 9.97
N GLN A 297 13.46 -5.05 10.35
CA GLN A 297 14.38 -4.90 11.47
C GLN A 297 14.11 -3.60 12.24
N ALA A 298 14.39 -3.62 13.54
CA ALA A 298 14.25 -2.48 14.46
C ALA A 298 15.14 -1.28 14.07
N VAL A 299 16.24 -1.51 13.34
CA VAL A 299 17.16 -0.45 12.90
C VAL A 299 16.46 0.64 12.08
N LEU A 300 15.42 0.29 11.31
CA LEU A 300 14.64 1.30 10.57
C LEU A 300 13.98 2.29 11.53
N SER A 301 13.40 1.81 12.63
CA SER A 301 12.81 2.67 13.67
C SER A 301 13.86 3.54 14.35
N ASP A 302 15.04 2.96 14.65
CA ASP A 302 16.16 3.69 15.27
C ASP A 302 16.69 4.83 14.39
N VAL A 303 16.81 4.56 13.09
CA VAL A 303 17.25 5.54 12.09
C VAL A 303 16.26 6.70 11.95
N LEU A 304 14.95 6.40 11.85
CA LEU A 304 13.91 7.41 11.76
C LEU A 304 13.88 8.29 13.01
N ARG A 305 13.97 7.68 14.21
CA ARG A 305 14.03 8.41 15.47
C ARG A 305 15.20 9.38 15.52
N ALA A 306 16.37 8.95 15.07
CA ALA A 306 17.57 9.79 15.07
C ALA A 306 17.49 10.97 14.08
N GLY A 307 16.47 11.02 13.21
CA GLY A 307 16.39 12.00 12.13
C GLY A 307 17.51 11.82 11.10
N CYS A 308 18.00 10.58 10.96
CA CYS A 308 18.93 10.16 9.92
C CYS A 308 18.11 9.62 8.75
N VAL A 309 18.47 9.96 7.51
CA VAL A 309 17.71 9.53 6.32
C VAL A 309 18.00 8.05 6.05
N PRO A 310 17.03 7.12 6.17
CA PRO A 310 17.26 5.72 5.88
C PRO A 310 17.57 5.48 4.40
N VAL A 311 18.66 4.76 4.16
CA VAL A 311 19.05 4.23 2.84
C VAL A 311 18.75 2.75 2.85
N VAL A 312 17.61 2.38 2.28
CA VAL A 312 17.08 1.02 2.33
C VAL A 312 17.65 0.22 1.17
N ILE A 313 18.44 -0.80 1.50
CA ILE A 313 19.08 -1.75 0.58
C ILE A 313 18.59 -3.15 0.95
N ALA A 314 17.37 -3.45 0.55
CA ALA A 314 16.70 -4.72 0.82
C ALA A 314 15.65 -4.96 -0.27
N ASP A 315 16.01 -5.73 -1.27
CA ASP A 315 15.13 -6.01 -2.40
C ASP A 315 13.89 -6.76 -1.91
N SER A 316 12.74 -6.50 -2.54
CA SER A 316 11.43 -7.04 -2.18
C SER A 316 10.87 -6.65 -0.80
N TYR A 317 11.59 -5.90 0.04
CA TYR A 317 11.07 -5.50 1.36
C TYR A 317 9.91 -4.50 1.20
N VAL A 318 8.75 -4.81 1.78
CA VAL A 318 7.59 -3.92 1.81
C VAL A 318 7.70 -3.01 3.02
N LEU A 319 8.02 -1.73 2.79
CA LEU A 319 8.18 -0.76 3.86
C LEU A 319 6.91 -0.61 4.72
N PRO A 320 7.06 -0.33 6.03
CA PRO A 320 5.92 -0.18 6.92
C PRO A 320 4.93 0.88 6.46
N PHE A 321 3.64 0.57 6.51
CA PHE A 321 2.54 1.45 6.12
C PHE A 321 2.70 2.06 4.71
N SER A 322 3.41 1.38 3.80
CA SER A 322 3.71 1.86 2.44
C SER A 322 2.50 2.14 1.55
N GLU A 323 1.30 1.71 1.97
CA GLU A 323 0.05 2.07 1.29
C GLU A 323 -0.43 3.50 1.60
N VAL A 324 -0.02 4.10 2.71
CA VAL A 324 -0.41 5.46 3.14
C VAL A 324 0.78 6.40 3.32
N LEU A 325 1.97 5.90 3.66
CA LEU A 325 3.18 6.71 3.85
C LEU A 325 4.00 6.79 2.55
N ASP A 326 4.28 8.01 2.09
CA ASP A 326 5.19 8.26 0.98
C ASP A 326 6.64 8.22 1.44
N TRP A 327 7.20 7.02 1.37
CA TRP A 327 8.59 6.76 1.71
C TRP A 327 9.59 7.56 0.88
N LYS A 328 9.24 8.05 -0.33
CA LYS A 328 10.16 8.88 -1.13
C LYS A 328 10.49 10.21 -0.45
N ARG A 329 9.63 10.66 0.46
CA ARG A 329 9.85 11.88 1.25
C ARG A 329 10.77 11.67 2.44
N ALA A 330 10.97 10.43 2.90
CA ALA A 330 11.71 10.13 4.11
C ALA A 330 12.92 9.21 3.91
N SER A 331 13.00 8.46 2.81
CA SER A 331 14.03 7.45 2.57
C SER A 331 14.57 7.46 1.14
N VAL A 332 15.74 6.85 0.96
CA VAL A 332 16.30 6.51 -0.34
C VAL A 332 16.31 5.00 -0.46
N VAL A 333 15.56 4.44 -1.41
CA VAL A 333 15.58 3.00 -1.69
C VAL A 333 16.57 2.74 -2.81
N VAL A 334 17.57 1.89 -2.55
CA VAL A 334 18.63 1.55 -3.49
C VAL A 334 18.61 0.03 -3.72
N PRO A 335 18.52 -0.44 -4.98
CA PRO A 335 18.60 -1.86 -5.29
C PRO A 335 19.91 -2.47 -4.78
N GLU A 336 19.87 -3.72 -4.30
CA GLU A 336 21.07 -4.40 -3.76
C GLU A 336 22.22 -4.43 -4.78
N GLU A 337 21.93 -4.64 -6.06
CA GLU A 337 22.92 -4.62 -7.15
C GLU A 337 23.64 -3.27 -7.33
N LYS A 338 23.09 -2.17 -6.82
CA LYS A 338 23.66 -0.80 -6.92
C LYS A 338 24.30 -0.33 -5.62
N MET A 339 24.51 -1.22 -4.66
CA MET A 339 25.10 -0.88 -3.37
C MET A 339 26.49 -0.24 -3.51
N SER A 340 27.30 -0.70 -4.47
CA SER A 340 28.62 -0.11 -4.77
C SER A 340 28.57 1.37 -5.23
N ASP A 341 27.44 1.82 -5.79
CA ASP A 341 27.17 3.18 -6.27
C ASP A 341 26.40 4.04 -5.24
N VAL A 342 26.07 3.50 -4.07
CA VAL A 342 25.20 4.18 -3.10
C VAL A 342 25.69 5.59 -2.77
N TYR A 343 27.00 5.79 -2.61
CA TYR A 343 27.56 7.09 -2.26
C TYR A 343 27.33 8.13 -3.35
N SER A 344 27.51 7.77 -4.63
CA SER A 344 27.32 8.69 -5.76
C SER A 344 25.83 9.04 -5.95
N ILE A 345 24.94 8.07 -5.74
CA ILE A 345 23.48 8.28 -5.74
C ILE A 345 23.11 9.31 -4.66
N LEU A 346 23.59 9.13 -3.43
CA LEU A 346 23.26 10.03 -2.32
C LEU A 346 23.83 11.44 -2.51
N GLN A 347 25.01 11.57 -3.14
CA GLN A 347 25.59 12.87 -3.46
C GLN A 347 24.77 13.66 -4.50
N SER A 348 23.99 12.99 -5.35
CA SER A 348 23.14 13.66 -6.33
C SER A 348 21.94 14.38 -5.71
N ILE A 349 21.60 14.08 -4.45
CA ILE A 349 20.46 14.65 -3.74
C ILE A 349 20.84 16.07 -3.25
N PRO A 350 20.05 17.11 -3.55
CA PRO A 350 20.32 18.46 -3.05
C PRO A 350 20.22 18.56 -1.53
N ARG A 351 21.08 19.36 -0.89
CA ARG A 351 21.09 19.55 0.57
C ARG A 351 19.73 19.92 1.17
N ARG A 352 18.97 20.79 0.47
CA ARG A 352 17.61 21.17 0.90
C ARG A 352 16.69 19.95 0.99
N GLN A 353 16.75 19.07 -0.01
CA GLN A 353 15.97 17.85 -0.02
C GLN A 353 16.42 16.91 1.11
N MET A 354 17.72 16.80 1.40
CA MET A 354 18.20 16.02 2.55
C MET A 354 17.61 16.53 3.88
N GLU A 355 17.59 17.84 4.09
CA GLU A 355 17.00 18.45 5.30
C GLU A 355 15.49 18.21 5.39
N GLU A 356 14.77 18.23 4.26
CA GLU A 356 13.36 17.87 4.19
C GLU A 356 13.14 16.38 4.53
N MET A 357 14.00 15.49 4.02
CA MET A 357 13.94 14.06 4.32
C MET A 357 14.23 13.75 5.80
N GLN A 358 15.20 14.46 6.42
CA GLN A 358 15.47 14.32 7.86
C GLN A 358 14.26 14.73 8.72
N ARG A 359 13.57 15.82 8.35
CA ARG A 359 12.33 16.24 9.02
C ARG A 359 11.23 15.18 8.86
N GLN A 360 11.04 14.69 7.64
CA GLN A 360 10.02 13.69 7.35
C GLN A 360 10.29 12.38 8.09
N ALA A 361 11.55 11.91 8.11
CA ALA A 361 11.95 10.69 8.82
C ALA A 361 11.61 10.77 10.31
N ARG A 362 11.95 11.89 10.97
CA ARG A 362 11.61 12.11 12.36
C ARG A 362 10.10 12.15 12.60
N TRP A 363 9.36 12.82 11.72
CA TRP A 363 7.91 12.91 11.83
C TRP A 363 7.20 11.56 11.65
N PHE A 364 7.61 10.75 10.68
CA PHE A 364 7.10 9.37 10.53
C PHE A 364 7.32 8.56 11.81
N TRP A 365 8.47 8.75 12.48
CA TRP A 365 8.71 8.08 13.74
C TRP A 365 7.73 8.53 14.84
N GLU A 366 7.61 9.83 15.05
CA GLU A 366 6.73 10.42 16.08
C GLU A 366 5.26 10.05 15.87
N ALA A 367 4.78 10.10 14.62
CA ALA A 367 3.39 9.83 14.32
C ALA A 367 3.04 8.34 14.34
N TYR A 368 3.92 7.46 13.85
CA TYR A 368 3.54 6.08 13.51
C TYR A 368 4.43 4.97 14.09
N PHE A 369 5.66 5.26 14.55
CA PHE A 369 6.61 4.22 15.02
C PHE A 369 6.96 4.34 16.50
N GLN A 370 6.67 5.48 17.14
CA GLN A 370 7.09 5.83 18.50
C GLN A 370 6.72 4.77 19.55
N SER A 371 5.58 4.09 19.38
CA SER A 371 5.07 3.13 20.36
C SER A 371 4.25 2.04 19.70
N ILE A 372 4.07 0.92 20.42
CA ILE A 372 3.14 -0.15 20.04
C ILE A 372 1.72 0.41 19.84
N LYS A 373 1.31 1.39 20.67
CA LYS A 373 0.03 2.09 20.52
C LYS A 373 -0.08 2.81 19.18
N ALA A 374 0.93 3.58 18.78
CA ALA A 374 0.92 4.29 17.49
C ALA A 374 0.80 3.30 16.32
N ILE A 375 1.55 2.20 16.36
CA ILE A 375 1.53 1.14 15.36
C ILE A 375 0.15 0.48 15.27
N ALA A 376 -0.45 0.14 16.42
CA ALA A 376 -1.78 -0.48 16.49
C ALA A 376 -2.86 0.42 15.89
N LEU A 377 -2.87 1.69 16.31
CA LEU A 377 -3.88 2.65 15.88
C LEU A 377 -3.74 3.00 14.39
N ALA A 378 -2.51 3.15 13.89
CA ALA A 378 -2.27 3.35 12.46
C ALA A 378 -2.75 2.13 11.64
N THR A 379 -2.49 0.90 12.12
CA THR A 379 -2.97 -0.34 11.50
C THR A 379 -4.50 -0.37 11.42
N LEU A 380 -5.18 -0.05 12.53
CA LEU A 380 -6.64 -0.03 12.58
C LEU A 380 -7.23 1.08 11.70
N GLN A 381 -6.58 2.25 11.66
CA GLN A 381 -6.99 3.36 10.81
C GLN A 381 -6.90 2.99 9.33
N ILE A 382 -5.80 2.37 8.90
CA ILE A 382 -5.66 1.87 7.52
C ILE A 382 -6.79 0.90 7.17
N ILE A 383 -7.11 -0.05 8.05
CA ILE A 383 -8.20 -1.00 7.79
C ILE A 383 -9.56 -0.26 7.79
N ASN A 384 -9.73 0.73 8.65
CA ASN A 384 -10.91 1.58 8.68
C ASN A 384 -11.11 2.34 7.37
N ASP A 385 -10.04 2.94 6.84
CA ASP A 385 -10.03 3.70 5.59
C ASP A 385 -10.40 2.81 4.39
N ARG A 386 -9.99 1.53 4.40
CA ARG A 386 -10.40 0.55 3.39
C ARG A 386 -11.90 0.22 3.44
N ILE A 387 -12.52 0.27 4.61
CA ILE A 387 -13.95 -0.06 4.83
C ILE A 387 -14.83 1.17 4.64
N TYR A 388 -14.33 2.34 5.01
CA TYR A 388 -15.00 3.63 4.88
C TYR A 388 -14.19 4.59 4.00
N PRO A 389 -14.02 4.33 2.68
CA PRO A 389 -13.18 5.15 1.81
C PRO A 389 -13.56 6.63 1.78
N TYR A 390 -14.84 6.94 1.99
CA TYR A 390 -15.36 8.31 2.01
C TYR A 390 -14.99 9.12 3.25
N ALA A 391 -14.64 8.44 4.34
CA ALA A 391 -14.18 9.04 5.59
C ALA A 391 -12.69 8.74 5.85
N ALA A 392 -11.99 8.25 4.82
CA ALA A 392 -10.59 7.90 4.91
C ALA A 392 -9.73 9.15 5.13
N ILE A 393 -8.63 8.98 5.87
CA ILE A 393 -7.64 10.03 6.05
C ILE A 393 -7.00 10.34 4.69
N SER A 394 -6.87 11.61 4.36
CA SER A 394 -6.27 12.05 3.10
C SER A 394 -4.76 11.75 3.05
N TYR A 395 -4.22 11.73 1.84
CA TYR A 395 -2.79 11.57 1.62
C TYR A 395 -1.97 12.63 2.37
N GLU A 396 -2.42 13.89 2.34
CA GLU A 396 -1.78 15.01 3.02
C GLU A 396 -1.80 14.82 4.53
N GLU A 397 -2.92 14.39 5.12
CA GLU A 397 -2.99 14.13 6.56
C GLU A 397 -2.07 12.98 7.01
N TRP A 398 -1.83 11.98 6.14
CA TRP A 398 -0.87 10.90 6.39
C TRP A 398 0.59 11.30 6.20
N ASN A 399 0.88 12.40 5.49
CA ASN A 399 2.25 12.71 5.05
C ASN A 399 2.75 14.12 5.41
N ASP A 400 1.88 15.03 5.81
CA ASP A 400 2.23 16.42 6.13
C ASP A 400 2.18 16.66 7.63
N PRO A 401 3.31 17.06 8.25
CA PRO A 401 3.33 17.39 9.67
C PRO A 401 2.40 18.57 9.97
N PRO A 402 1.71 18.59 11.14
CA PRO A 402 0.74 19.64 11.49
C PRO A 402 1.30 21.07 11.48
N SER A 403 2.63 21.23 11.60
CA SER A 403 3.34 22.51 11.54
C SER A 403 3.52 23.05 10.11
N VAL A 404 3.31 22.22 9.09
CA VAL A 404 3.30 22.60 7.66
C VAL A 404 1.85 22.73 7.21
N LYS A 405 1.10 23.63 7.84
CA LYS A 405 -0.14 24.11 7.22
C LYS A 405 0.26 25.00 6.06
N TRP A 406 0.15 24.49 4.83
CA TRP A 406 0.17 25.33 3.64
C TRP A 406 -0.92 26.40 3.79
N GLY A 407 -0.50 27.60 4.22
CA GLY A 407 -1.36 28.76 4.22
C GLY A 407 -1.85 29.01 2.81
N SER A 408 -3.15 28.77 2.58
CA SER A 408 -3.90 29.36 1.47
C SER A 408 -3.70 28.79 0.06
N VAL A 409 -3.38 27.50 -0.08
CA VAL A 409 -3.76 26.76 -1.31
C VAL A 409 -4.33 25.40 -0.92
N SER A 410 -5.60 25.37 -0.50
CA SER A 410 -6.40 24.17 -0.72
C SER A 410 -6.45 23.98 -2.24
N ASN A 411 -5.67 23.04 -2.75
CA ASN A 411 -5.75 22.62 -4.14
C ASN A 411 -7.24 22.31 -4.43
N PRO A 412 -7.88 22.89 -5.46
CA PRO A 412 -9.34 22.82 -5.66
C PRO A 412 -9.84 21.44 -6.12
N LEU A 413 -9.10 20.38 -5.79
CA LEU A 413 -9.42 18.98 -6.05
C LEU A 413 -10.30 18.34 -4.97
N PHE A 414 -10.66 19.08 -3.92
CA PHE A 414 -11.60 18.62 -2.91
C PHE A 414 -13.05 18.89 -3.35
N LEU A 415 -13.52 18.07 -4.27
CA LEU A 415 -14.94 17.72 -4.33
C LEU A 415 -15.19 16.52 -3.39
N PRO A 416 -16.38 16.42 -2.78
CA PRO A 416 -16.72 15.28 -1.92
C PRO A 416 -16.53 13.95 -2.67
N LEU A 417 -15.83 13.00 -2.04
CA LEU A 417 -15.50 11.65 -2.55
C LEU A 417 -16.70 10.68 -2.61
N ILE A 418 -17.93 11.20 -2.50
CA ILE A 418 -19.18 10.47 -2.71
C ILE A 418 -19.98 11.26 -3.75
N PRO A 419 -20.24 10.72 -4.96
CA PRO A 419 -21.31 11.27 -5.77
C PRO A 419 -22.62 11.13 -4.96
N PRO A 420 -23.43 12.18 -4.78
CA PRO A 420 -24.78 12.03 -4.23
C PRO A 420 -25.53 10.96 -5.03
N GLN A 421 -26.55 10.32 -4.43
CA GLN A 421 -27.38 9.32 -5.11
C GLN A 421 -27.64 9.73 -6.56
N SER A 422 -27.09 8.97 -7.48
CA SER A 422 -26.78 9.47 -8.81
C SER A 422 -28.05 9.74 -9.63
N GLN A 423 -28.11 10.89 -10.31
CA GLN A 423 -29.13 11.15 -11.35
C GLN A 423 -28.81 10.48 -12.70
N GLY A 424 -27.80 9.60 -12.76
CA GLY A 424 -27.30 8.99 -13.99
C GLY A 424 -26.17 9.77 -14.66
N PHE A 425 -25.95 9.53 -15.96
CA PHE A 425 -25.01 10.26 -16.82
C PHE A 425 -25.70 10.80 -18.09
N THR A 426 -25.08 11.80 -18.73
CA THR A 426 -25.49 12.33 -20.05
C THR A 426 -24.58 11.75 -21.12
N ALA A 427 -25.14 11.09 -22.13
CA ALA A 427 -24.38 10.64 -23.28
C ALA A 427 -24.31 11.74 -24.34
N ILE A 428 -23.12 12.01 -24.88
CA ILE A 428 -22.88 12.93 -25.98
C ILE A 428 -22.38 12.12 -27.17
N VAL A 429 -23.14 12.14 -28.27
CA VAL A 429 -22.78 11.48 -29.53
C VAL A 429 -22.50 12.55 -30.58
N LEU A 430 -21.26 12.62 -31.06
CA LEU A 430 -20.91 13.46 -32.20
C LEU A 430 -21.23 12.70 -33.49
N THR A 431 -21.94 13.34 -34.42
CA THR A 431 -22.26 12.69 -35.70
C THR A 431 -21.96 13.57 -36.91
N TYR A 432 -21.44 12.95 -37.96
CA TYR A 432 -21.25 13.58 -39.27
C TYR A 432 -21.70 12.63 -40.38
N ASP A 433 -22.90 12.86 -40.91
CA ASP A 433 -23.47 12.15 -42.07
C ASP A 433 -23.62 10.61 -41.93
N ARG A 434 -23.69 10.08 -40.70
CA ARG A 434 -23.87 8.65 -40.42
C ARG A 434 -25.13 8.37 -39.60
N VAL A 435 -26.28 8.74 -40.14
CA VAL A 435 -27.58 8.66 -39.44
C VAL A 435 -27.95 7.22 -39.04
N GLU A 436 -27.69 6.22 -39.89
CA GLU A 436 -28.02 4.83 -39.58
C GLU A 436 -27.19 4.27 -38.42
N SER A 437 -25.88 4.53 -38.41
CA SER A 437 -24.98 4.11 -37.33
C SER A 437 -25.32 4.84 -36.03
N LEU A 438 -25.56 6.15 -36.11
CA LEU A 438 -26.03 6.96 -34.98
C LEU A 438 -27.27 6.35 -34.33
N PHE A 439 -28.27 5.94 -35.12
CA PHE A 439 -29.50 5.35 -34.59
C PHE A 439 -29.25 4.01 -33.91
N ARG A 440 -28.27 3.22 -34.36
CA ARG A 440 -27.86 1.98 -33.67
C ARG A 440 -27.20 2.29 -32.34
N VAL A 441 -26.25 3.22 -32.31
CA VAL A 441 -25.56 3.65 -31.07
C VAL A 441 -26.56 4.18 -30.05
N ILE A 442 -27.48 5.08 -30.47
CA ILE A 442 -28.55 5.60 -29.60
C ILE A 442 -29.39 4.45 -29.03
N THR A 443 -29.73 3.46 -29.86
CA THR A 443 -30.54 2.32 -29.42
C THR A 443 -29.82 1.50 -28.36
N GLU A 444 -28.53 1.21 -28.52
CA GLU A 444 -27.75 0.44 -27.55
C GLU A 444 -27.49 1.22 -26.25
N VAL A 445 -27.06 2.48 -26.35
CA VAL A 445 -26.81 3.35 -25.19
C VAL A 445 -28.09 3.57 -24.38
N SER A 446 -29.26 3.63 -25.04
CA SER A 446 -30.56 3.79 -24.35
C SER A 446 -30.98 2.61 -23.47
N LYS A 447 -30.32 1.46 -23.60
CA LYS A 447 -30.58 0.29 -22.74
C LYS A 447 -29.90 0.41 -21.37
N VAL A 448 -28.93 1.32 -21.22
CA VAL A 448 -28.15 1.48 -20.00
C VAL A 448 -29.04 2.07 -18.88
N PRO A 449 -29.20 1.39 -17.73
CA PRO A 449 -30.07 1.84 -16.64
C PRO A 449 -29.72 3.24 -16.09
N SER A 450 -28.42 3.57 -16.04
CA SER A 450 -27.94 4.84 -15.52
C SER A 450 -27.92 5.99 -16.54
N LEU A 451 -28.43 5.81 -17.76
CA LEU A 451 -28.55 6.92 -18.72
C LEU A 451 -29.67 7.89 -18.30
N SER A 452 -29.35 9.18 -18.19
CA SER A 452 -30.30 10.22 -17.80
C SER A 452 -30.78 11.05 -19.00
N LYS A 453 -29.86 11.37 -19.92
CA LYS A 453 -30.12 12.22 -21.08
C LYS A 453 -29.18 11.86 -22.23
N LEU A 454 -29.63 12.05 -23.47
CA LEU A 454 -28.82 11.86 -24.66
C LEU A 454 -28.76 13.14 -25.50
N LEU A 455 -27.55 13.61 -25.76
CA LEU A 455 -27.26 14.79 -26.56
C LEU A 455 -26.55 14.39 -27.85
N VAL A 456 -27.14 14.71 -28.99
CA VAL A 456 -26.53 14.51 -30.30
C VAL A 456 -25.96 15.83 -30.78
N VAL A 457 -24.65 15.85 -30.98
CA VAL A 457 -23.94 17.00 -31.57
C VAL A 457 -23.91 16.79 -33.08
N TRP A 458 -24.80 17.49 -33.77
CA TRP A 458 -24.96 17.41 -35.21
C TRP A 458 -23.89 18.27 -35.91
N ASN A 459 -22.87 17.59 -36.44
CA ASN A 459 -21.67 18.23 -36.94
C ASN A 459 -21.70 18.55 -38.45
N ASN A 460 -22.84 18.35 -39.11
CA ASN A 460 -23.01 18.55 -40.55
C ASN A 460 -23.80 19.85 -40.84
N GLN A 461 -23.15 20.85 -41.43
CA GLN A 461 -23.72 22.17 -41.72
C GLN A 461 -24.53 22.16 -43.03
N ASN A 462 -24.23 21.22 -43.92
CA ASN A 462 -24.83 21.14 -45.26
C ASN A 462 -26.14 20.34 -45.27
N LYS A 463 -26.43 19.62 -44.18
CA LYS A 463 -27.58 18.72 -44.07
C LYS A 463 -28.31 18.97 -42.76
N ASN A 464 -29.62 19.14 -42.83
CA ASN A 464 -30.45 19.21 -41.63
C ASN A 464 -30.52 17.83 -40.94
N PRO A 465 -30.56 17.77 -39.60
CA PRO A 465 -30.97 16.58 -38.87
C PRO A 465 -32.28 16.00 -39.41
N PRO A 466 -32.46 14.67 -39.36
CA PRO A 466 -33.72 14.01 -39.74
C PRO A 466 -34.92 14.57 -38.96
N GLU A 467 -36.11 14.47 -39.53
CA GLU A 467 -37.36 14.81 -38.85
C GLU A 467 -37.53 13.97 -37.57
N ASP A 468 -38.09 14.59 -36.53
CA ASP A 468 -38.25 14.00 -35.19
C ASP A 468 -38.93 12.63 -35.18
N SER A 469 -39.82 12.36 -36.15
CA SER A 469 -40.51 11.06 -36.30
C SER A 469 -39.61 9.90 -36.68
N LEU A 470 -38.44 10.16 -37.27
CA LEU A 470 -37.49 9.14 -37.73
C LEU A 470 -36.52 8.70 -36.62
N TRP A 471 -36.44 9.44 -35.53
CA TRP A 471 -35.52 9.15 -34.44
C TRP A 471 -35.98 7.94 -33.61
N PRO A 472 -35.04 7.14 -33.07
CA PRO A 472 -35.38 6.05 -32.16
C PRO A 472 -36.17 6.54 -30.94
N LYS A 473 -37.29 5.87 -30.63
CA LYS A 473 -38.07 6.18 -29.44
C LYS A 473 -37.41 5.58 -28.20
N ILE A 474 -36.76 6.42 -27.42
CA ILE A 474 -36.05 6.04 -26.20
C ILE A 474 -36.76 6.58 -24.95
N ARG A 475 -36.43 6.01 -23.78
CA ARG A 475 -37.08 6.38 -22.50
C ARG A 475 -36.55 7.67 -21.89
N VAL A 476 -35.36 8.11 -22.32
CA VAL A 476 -34.69 9.32 -21.82
C VAL A 476 -34.89 10.49 -22.79
N PRO A 477 -34.79 11.75 -22.34
CA PRO A 477 -34.83 12.90 -23.24
C PRO A 477 -33.66 12.88 -24.24
N LEU A 478 -33.99 13.00 -25.53
CA LEU A 478 -33.02 13.16 -26.63
C LEU A 478 -33.05 14.61 -27.13
N LYS A 479 -31.87 15.25 -27.21
CA LYS A 479 -31.71 16.60 -27.75
C LYS A 479 -30.67 16.62 -28.86
N VAL A 480 -30.92 17.41 -29.91
CA VAL A 480 -30.01 17.56 -31.06
C VAL A 480 -29.53 19.01 -31.10
N VAL A 481 -28.22 19.20 -30.99
CA VAL A 481 -27.59 20.53 -31.07
C VAL A 481 -26.82 20.63 -32.38
N ARG A 482 -27.11 21.69 -33.15
CA ARG A 482 -26.42 21.97 -34.42
C ARG A 482 -25.19 22.81 -34.17
N THR A 483 -24.08 22.45 -34.81
CA THR A 483 -22.82 23.19 -34.70
C THR A 483 -22.65 24.17 -35.86
N ALA A 484 -21.98 25.29 -35.60
CA ALA A 484 -21.69 26.30 -36.63
C ALA A 484 -20.63 25.82 -37.64
N GLU A 485 -19.72 24.94 -37.23
CA GLU A 485 -18.61 24.43 -38.05
C GLU A 485 -18.34 22.96 -37.72
N ASN A 486 -17.84 22.20 -38.69
CA ASN A 486 -17.46 20.79 -38.49
C ASN A 486 -16.14 20.68 -37.72
N LYS A 487 -16.21 20.47 -36.39
CA LYS A 487 -15.04 20.31 -35.52
C LYS A 487 -15.23 19.12 -34.58
N LEU A 488 -14.19 18.29 -34.43
CA LEU A 488 -14.19 17.18 -33.47
C LEU A 488 -14.32 17.66 -32.02
N SER A 489 -13.82 18.87 -31.74
CA SER A 489 -13.93 19.49 -30.42
C SER A 489 -15.35 19.87 -30.02
N ASN A 490 -16.32 19.83 -30.94
CA ASN A 490 -17.68 20.27 -30.66
C ASN A 490 -18.35 19.45 -29.56
N ARG A 491 -18.04 18.16 -29.45
CA ARG A 491 -18.54 17.29 -28.37
C ARG A 491 -18.04 17.64 -26.97
N PHE A 492 -17.09 18.57 -26.86
CA PHE A 492 -16.48 18.98 -25.60
C PHE A 492 -16.92 20.36 -25.12
N PHE A 493 -17.89 20.99 -25.79
CA PHE A 493 -18.48 22.24 -25.30
C PHE A 493 -19.39 22.00 -24.09
N PRO A 494 -19.46 22.94 -23.13
CA PRO A 494 -20.39 22.89 -22.02
C PRO A 494 -21.79 23.28 -22.48
N TYR A 495 -22.50 22.33 -23.09
CA TYR A 495 -23.90 22.52 -23.47
C TYR A 495 -24.78 22.67 -22.22
N ASP A 496 -25.72 23.63 -22.26
CA ASP A 496 -26.64 23.89 -21.15
C ASP A 496 -27.55 22.68 -20.85
N GLU A 497 -27.72 21.78 -21.84
CA GLU A 497 -28.46 20.54 -21.69
C GLU A 497 -27.77 19.51 -20.78
N ILE A 498 -26.47 19.66 -20.48
CA ILE A 498 -25.72 18.75 -19.61
C ILE A 498 -26.03 19.09 -18.14
N GLU A 499 -26.95 18.35 -17.56
CA GLU A 499 -27.41 18.53 -16.17
C GLU A 499 -26.82 17.49 -15.20
N THR A 500 -26.20 16.43 -15.72
CA THR A 500 -25.61 15.34 -14.92
C THR A 500 -24.14 15.58 -14.61
N GLU A 501 -23.68 15.03 -13.48
CA GLU A 501 -22.28 15.13 -13.06
C GLU A 501 -21.33 14.28 -13.92
N ALA A 502 -21.81 13.18 -14.50
CA ALA A 502 -21.03 12.31 -15.39
C ALA A 502 -21.46 12.49 -16.86
N VAL A 503 -20.48 12.41 -17.77
CA VAL A 503 -20.69 12.52 -19.21
C VAL A 503 -20.04 11.33 -19.91
N LEU A 504 -20.76 10.69 -20.84
CA LEU A 504 -20.21 9.68 -21.75
C LEU A 504 -20.05 10.31 -23.12
N ALA A 505 -18.83 10.47 -23.63
CA ALA A 505 -18.60 10.92 -25.00
C ALA A 505 -18.31 9.72 -25.91
N ILE A 506 -19.14 9.49 -26.92
CA ILE A 506 -19.02 8.34 -27.82
C ILE A 506 -19.15 8.76 -29.28
N ASP A 507 -18.49 8.04 -30.17
CA ASP A 507 -18.59 8.24 -31.62
C ASP A 507 -19.80 7.49 -32.20
N ASP A 508 -20.31 7.96 -33.34
CA ASP A 508 -21.54 7.47 -33.96
C ASP A 508 -21.43 6.10 -34.65
N ASP A 509 -20.27 5.47 -34.62
CA ASP A 509 -19.99 4.13 -35.16
C ASP A 509 -19.53 3.09 -34.12
N ILE A 510 -19.49 3.45 -32.83
CA ILE A 510 -19.09 2.54 -31.75
C ILE A 510 -20.30 1.73 -31.26
N ILE A 511 -20.43 0.52 -31.80
CA ILE A 511 -21.51 -0.44 -31.46
C ILE A 511 -21.03 -1.65 -30.65
N MET A 512 -19.73 -1.73 -30.32
CA MET A 512 -19.14 -2.89 -29.65
C MET A 512 -19.32 -2.89 -28.13
N LEU A 513 -19.73 -1.77 -27.54
CA LEU A 513 -19.96 -1.66 -26.11
C LEU A 513 -21.35 -2.16 -25.75
N THR A 514 -21.40 -3.14 -24.85
CA THR A 514 -22.65 -3.65 -24.30
C THR A 514 -23.21 -2.71 -23.24
N SER A 515 -24.52 -2.80 -22.98
CA SER A 515 -25.15 -2.02 -21.91
C SER A 515 -24.52 -2.29 -20.54
N ASP A 516 -24.06 -3.52 -20.31
CA ASP A 516 -23.48 -3.95 -19.04
C ASP A 516 -22.08 -3.36 -18.83
N GLU A 517 -21.27 -3.27 -19.90
CA GLU A 517 -19.97 -2.61 -19.87
C GLU A 517 -20.09 -1.10 -19.63
N LEU A 518 -21.07 -0.45 -20.25
CA LEU A 518 -21.35 0.96 -20.02
C LEU A 518 -21.85 1.22 -18.59
N GLN A 519 -22.70 0.34 -18.07
CA GLN A 519 -23.19 0.40 -16.69
C GLN A 519 -22.03 0.21 -15.70
N PHE A 520 -21.19 -0.80 -15.92
CA PHE A 520 -20.00 -1.04 -15.10
C PHE A 520 -19.02 0.13 -15.18
N GLY A 521 -18.77 0.67 -16.37
CA GLY A 521 -17.91 1.84 -16.58
C GLY A 521 -18.43 3.08 -15.85
N TYR A 522 -19.75 3.25 -15.75
CA TYR A 522 -20.36 4.30 -14.95
C TYR A 522 -20.21 4.06 -13.44
N GLU A 523 -20.49 2.85 -12.96
CA GLU A 523 -20.38 2.48 -11.55
C GLU A 523 -18.94 2.57 -11.02
N VAL A 524 -17.97 2.17 -11.84
CA VAL A 524 -16.53 2.25 -11.54
C VAL A 524 -15.96 3.64 -11.82
N GLY A 525 -16.53 4.38 -12.77
CA GLY A 525 -16.16 5.77 -13.06
C GLY A 525 -16.67 6.79 -12.04
N GLY A 526 -17.57 6.38 -11.13
CA GLY A 526 -18.14 7.23 -10.07
C GLY A 526 -17.16 7.69 -8.98
N PHE A 527 -15.87 7.34 -9.07
CA PHE A 527 -14.83 7.88 -8.19
C PHE A 527 -14.36 9.24 -8.72
N PRO A 528 -14.37 10.33 -7.92
CA PRO A 528 -13.84 11.61 -8.35
C PRO A 528 -12.31 11.61 -8.23
N GLN A 529 -11.67 10.82 -9.09
CA GLN A 529 -10.34 11.07 -9.61
C GLN A 529 -10.50 11.19 -11.11
N SER A 530 -10.03 12.30 -11.69
CA SER A 530 -10.07 12.58 -13.13
C SER A 530 -9.29 11.53 -13.94
N CYS A 531 -9.88 10.35 -14.13
CA CYS A 531 -9.40 9.26 -14.94
C CYS A 531 -10.11 9.31 -16.29
N CYS A 532 -9.39 9.63 -17.36
CA CYS A 532 -9.83 9.28 -18.70
C CYS A 532 -9.62 7.78 -18.87
N LEU A 533 -10.69 7.00 -18.91
CA LEU A 533 -10.63 5.60 -19.34
C LEU A 533 -10.63 5.61 -20.87
N SER A 534 -9.50 5.26 -21.48
CA SER A 534 -9.37 5.06 -22.93
C SER A 534 -8.99 3.62 -23.21
N GLU A 535 -9.81 2.90 -23.96
CA GLU A 535 -9.38 1.67 -24.64
C GLU A 535 -8.72 2.08 -25.97
N GLU A 536 -7.39 2.00 -26.03
CA GLU A 536 -6.62 2.18 -27.27
C GLU A 536 -5.67 0.98 -27.39
N GLU A 537 -6.00 0.01 -28.25
CA GLU A 537 -5.02 -0.99 -28.70
C GLU A 537 -4.19 -0.38 -29.84
N ARG A 538 -2.90 -0.10 -29.59
CA ARG A 538 -1.95 0.20 -30.65
C ARG A 538 -1.31 -1.10 -31.17
N PRO A 539 -1.21 -1.31 -32.49
CA PRO A 539 -0.46 -2.43 -33.03
C PRO A 539 1.04 -2.21 -32.78
N GLY A 540 1.66 -3.03 -31.93
CA GLY A 540 3.12 -3.15 -31.81
C GLY A 540 3.77 -2.81 -30.46
N GLU A 541 3.03 -2.46 -29.41
CA GLU A 541 3.56 -2.35 -28.04
C GLU A 541 2.97 -3.44 -27.13
N PRO A 542 3.74 -4.01 -26.19
CA PRO A 542 3.22 -5.00 -25.25
C PRO A 542 2.19 -4.35 -24.32
N SER A 543 1.03 -5.01 -24.21
CA SER A 543 -0.14 -4.58 -23.47
C SER A 543 0.17 -4.26 -22.00
N SER A 544 0.10 -2.98 -21.66
CA SER A 544 -0.04 -2.51 -20.26
C SER A 544 -0.95 -1.28 -20.24
N PRO A 545 -2.06 -1.30 -19.48
CA PRO A 545 -2.88 -0.10 -19.29
C PRO A 545 -2.05 0.91 -18.48
N ARG A 546 -1.76 2.08 -19.08
CA ARG A 546 -1.08 3.17 -18.38
C ARG A 546 -2.08 4.28 -18.06
N PRO A 547 -2.22 4.71 -16.79
CA PRO A 547 -2.94 5.93 -16.47
C PRO A 547 -2.16 7.14 -17.01
N ALA A 548 -2.77 7.91 -17.91
CA ALA A 548 -2.20 9.15 -18.41
C ALA A 548 -2.52 10.32 -17.44
N VAL A 549 -1.48 11.03 -16.99
CA VAL A 549 -1.62 12.21 -16.12
C VAL A 549 -2.35 13.35 -16.87
N CYS A 550 -3.45 13.81 -16.29
CA CYS A 550 -4.45 14.75 -16.86
C CYS A 550 -3.86 16.07 -17.42
N SER A 551 -2.69 16.52 -16.93
CA SER A 551 -2.06 17.77 -17.38
C SER A 551 -1.58 17.74 -18.84
N ARG A 552 -1.25 16.56 -19.38
CA ARG A 552 -0.89 16.40 -20.80
C ARG A 552 -2.10 16.32 -21.73
N CYS A 553 -3.26 15.89 -21.23
CA CYS A 553 -4.49 15.76 -22.03
C CYS A 553 -5.19 17.13 -22.20
N CYS A 554 -5.37 17.91 -21.12
CA CYS A 554 -6.03 19.24 -21.19
C CYS A 554 -5.21 20.25 -22.04
N ARG A 555 -3.85 20.17 -22.09
CA ARG A 555 -3.02 21.01 -22.99
C ARG A 555 -3.02 20.57 -24.46
N ARG A 556 -3.15 19.27 -24.75
CA ARG A 556 -3.18 18.77 -26.14
C ARG A 556 -4.50 19.07 -26.86
N ASN A 557 -5.60 19.21 -26.12
CA ASN A 557 -6.96 19.30 -26.68
C ASN A 557 -7.58 20.71 -26.66
N GLY A 558 -6.79 21.77 -26.44
CA GLY A 558 -7.23 23.15 -26.68
C GLY A 558 -8.22 23.76 -25.67
N PHE A 559 -8.35 23.22 -24.47
CA PHE A 559 -9.23 23.77 -23.44
C PHE A 559 -8.67 25.07 -22.83
N SER A 560 -9.32 26.22 -23.09
CA SER A 560 -8.92 27.53 -22.56
C SER A 560 -9.65 27.95 -21.28
N SER A 561 -10.62 27.16 -20.80
CA SER A 561 -11.41 27.47 -19.60
C SER A 561 -11.25 26.39 -18.52
N HIS A 562 -10.74 26.80 -17.36
CA HIS A 562 -10.45 25.95 -16.20
C HIS A 562 -11.68 25.29 -15.54
N ARG A 563 -12.93 25.63 -15.94
CA ARG A 563 -14.14 25.13 -15.27
C ARG A 563 -14.54 23.68 -15.61
N LEU A 564 -14.13 23.13 -16.77
CA LEU A 564 -14.55 21.77 -17.18
C LEU A 564 -13.55 20.66 -16.82
N CYS A 565 -12.26 20.99 -16.65
CA CYS A 565 -11.22 19.99 -16.36
C CYS A 565 -11.37 19.42 -14.91
N THR A 566 -12.26 19.99 -14.08
CA THR A 566 -12.47 19.63 -12.66
C THR A 566 -13.72 18.79 -12.35
N ARG A 567 -14.64 18.55 -13.30
CA ARG A 567 -15.93 17.88 -12.98
C ARG A 567 -16.43 16.85 -13.99
N THR A 568 -15.66 16.51 -15.02
CA THR A 568 -16.18 15.72 -16.16
C THR A 568 -15.41 14.42 -16.30
N LEU A 569 -16.10 13.28 -16.20
CA LEU A 569 -15.58 12.01 -16.68
C LEU A 569 -15.51 12.08 -18.23
N PHE A 570 -14.35 11.80 -18.82
CA PHE A 570 -14.21 11.64 -20.26
C PHE A 570 -13.87 10.17 -20.54
N LEU A 571 -14.87 9.36 -20.88
CA LEU A 571 -14.61 8.21 -21.75
C LEU A 571 -14.52 8.75 -23.17
N SER A 572 -13.38 8.55 -23.83
CA SER A 572 -13.20 8.85 -25.25
C SER A 572 -12.53 7.64 -25.87
N ILE A 573 -13.28 6.90 -26.69
CA ILE A 573 -12.75 5.74 -27.40
C ILE A 573 -12.40 6.22 -28.81
N TYR A 574 -11.12 6.49 -29.06
CA TYR A 574 -10.63 6.84 -30.39
C TYR A 574 -10.06 5.59 -31.06
N TRP A 575 -10.59 5.21 -32.22
CA TRP A 575 -9.87 4.35 -33.15
C TRP A 575 -9.12 5.23 -34.16
N GLY A 576 -7.81 5.03 -34.26
CA GLY A 576 -6.94 5.89 -35.04
C GLY A 576 -7.32 5.98 -36.52
N VAL A 577 -7.32 7.20 -37.05
CA VAL A 577 -6.99 7.45 -38.45
C VAL A 577 -5.63 8.13 -38.47
N THR A 578 -4.58 7.33 -38.65
CA THR A 578 -3.39 7.80 -39.34
C THR A 578 -3.82 8.11 -40.77
N ASP A 579 -3.78 9.39 -41.19
CA ASP A 579 -2.85 9.83 -42.23
C ASP A 579 -3.05 11.27 -42.77
N ILE A 580 -1.90 11.89 -43.01
CA ILE A 580 -1.54 12.86 -44.08
C ILE A 580 -1.86 14.37 -43.90
N SER A 581 -0.74 15.13 -43.93
CA SER A 581 -0.50 16.58 -44.07
C SER A 581 -0.69 17.50 -42.86
#